data_AF-A0A1J5RXM0-F1
#
_entry.id   AF-A0A1J5RXM0-F1
#
_cell.length_a   1.000
_cell.length_b   1.000
_cell.length_c   1.000
_cell.angle_alpha   90.00
_cell.angle_beta   90.00
_cell.angle_gamma   90.00
#
_symmetry.space_group_name_H-M   'P 1'
#
loop_
_entity.id
_entity.type
_entity.pdbx_description
1 polymer ?
#
loop_
_entity_poly.entity_id
_entity_poly.type
_entity_poly.pdbx_seq_one_letter_code
_entity_poly.pdbx_strand_id
1 'polypeptide(L)'
;MSRHELEQRDEAIAEGQLEIAIGWDRPLNTYFVQVLDPTYDEEDARFEVLWRGNRFGEILSTDEAIAMIALWAIIPADLRAALIADRDTAA
;
A
#
# COMPACT_ATOMS: atom_id res chain seq x y z
N MET A 1 -4.26 -6.69 11.65
CA MET A 1 -3.65 -6.13 10.44
C MET A 1 -4.79 -5.77 9.52
N SER A 2 -4.85 -4.54 9.02
CA SER A 2 -5.82 -4.15 7.99
C SER A 2 -5.13 -4.09 6.63
N ARG A 3 -5.90 -4.26 5.55
CA ARG A 3 -5.42 -4.17 4.18
C ARG A 3 -6.55 -3.64 3.30
N HIS A 4 -6.24 -2.63 2.51
CA HIS A 4 -7.09 -2.04 1.49
C HIS A 4 -6.43 -2.27 0.14
N GLU A 5 -7.12 -2.94 -0.76
CA GLU A 5 -6.71 -3.10 -2.15
C GLU A 5 -7.22 -1.90 -2.94
N LEU A 6 -6.35 -1.33 -3.77
CA LEU A 6 -6.66 -0.14 -4.54
C LEU A 6 -6.64 -0.45 -6.02
N GLU A 7 -7.53 0.22 -6.74
CA GLU A 7 -7.54 0.19 -8.20
C GLU A 7 -6.31 0.92 -8.75
N GLN A 8 -5.67 0.32 -9.75
CA GLN A 8 -4.58 0.95 -10.49
C GLN A 8 -5.09 2.12 -11.34
N ARG A 9 -4.23 3.12 -11.57
CA ARG A 9 -4.49 4.21 -12.51
C ARG A 9 -4.39 3.73 -13.95
N ASP A 10 -5.20 4.31 -14.84
CA ASP A 10 -5.15 4.05 -16.28
C ASP A 10 -3.76 4.28 -16.89
N GLU A 11 -3.01 5.27 -16.39
CA GLU A 11 -1.66 5.58 -16.85
C GLU A 11 -0.64 4.49 -16.47
N ALA A 12 -0.87 3.80 -15.35
CA ALA A 12 -0.05 2.67 -14.90
C ALA A 12 -0.38 1.37 -15.65
N ILE A 13 -1.57 1.28 -16.29
CA ILE A 13 -1.98 0.12 -17.11
C ILE A 13 -1.02 -0.12 -18.28
N ALA A 14 -0.39 0.94 -18.79
CA ALA A 14 0.60 0.81 -19.86
C ALA A 14 1.84 -0.01 -19.43
N GLU A 15 2.12 -0.09 -18.12
CA GLU A 15 3.25 -0.84 -17.58
C GLU A 15 2.89 -2.27 -17.15
N GLY A 16 1.59 -2.60 -17.00
CA GLY A 16 1.14 -3.93 -16.60
C GLY A 16 -0.15 -3.89 -15.78
N GLN A 17 -0.53 -5.05 -15.22
CA GLN A 17 -1.62 -5.13 -14.23
C GLN A 17 -0.99 -5.22 -12.85
N LEU A 18 -1.00 -4.12 -12.10
CA LEU A 18 -0.40 -4.02 -10.77
C LEU A 18 -1.39 -4.42 -9.68
N GLU A 19 -0.88 -5.10 -8.65
CA GLU A 19 -1.58 -5.34 -7.40
C GLU A 19 -1.13 -4.30 -6.36
N ILE A 20 -2.04 -3.45 -5.91
CA ILE A 20 -1.71 -2.34 -5.02
C ILE A 20 -2.47 -2.49 -3.71
N ALA A 21 -1.73 -2.42 -2.61
CA ALA A 21 -2.30 -2.49 -1.28
C ALA A 21 -1.65 -1.54 -0.29
N ILE A 22 -2.48 -1.10 0.65
CA ILE A 22 -2.08 -0.24 1.77
C ILE A 22 -2.82 -0.67 3.02
N GLY A 23 -2.20 -0.55 4.18
CA GLY A 23 -2.87 -0.93 5.42
C GLY A 23 -2.05 -0.65 6.66
N TRP A 24 -2.61 -1.05 7.81
CA TRP A 24 -1.96 -0.93 9.11
C TRP A 24 -1.49 -2.29 9.62
N ASP A 25 -0.20 -2.39 9.93
CA ASP A 25 0.40 -3.51 10.62
C ASP A 25 0.45 -3.22 12.13
N ARG A 26 -0.27 -4.05 12.90
CA ARG A 26 -0.34 -3.94 14.37
C ARG A 26 0.97 -4.39 15.03
N PRO A 27 1.48 -5.62 14.80
CA PRO A 27 2.76 -6.06 15.34
C PRO A 27 3.92 -5.09 15.10
N LEU A 28 3.99 -4.52 13.90
CA LEU A 28 5.04 -3.57 13.53
C LEU A 28 4.69 -2.12 13.87
N ASN A 29 3.46 -1.82 14.31
CA ASN A 29 3.00 -0.48 14.63
C ASN A 29 3.34 0.52 13.52
N THR A 30 3.07 0.16 12.27
CA THR A 30 3.41 0.92 11.07
C THR A 30 2.34 0.74 9.99
N TYR A 31 2.15 1.76 9.16
CA TYR A 31 1.51 1.57 7.87
C TYR A 31 2.44 0.77 6.96
N PHE A 32 1.85 -0.03 6.08
CA PHE A 32 2.56 -0.70 5.00
C PHE A 32 1.96 -0.32 3.66
N VAL A 33 2.79 -0.36 2.64
CA VAL A 33 2.42 -0.14 1.24
C VAL A 33 3.09 -1.19 0.37
N GLN A 34 2.31 -1.75 -0.53
CA GLN A 34 2.74 -2.77 -1.49
C GLN A 34 2.23 -2.40 -2.88
N VAL A 35 3.12 -2.48 -3.85
CA VAL A 35 2.83 -2.43 -5.28
C VAL A 35 3.58 -3.61 -5.87
N LEU A 36 2.84 -4.59 -6.38
CA LEU A 36 3.38 -5.81 -6.96
C LEU A 36 3.02 -5.87 -8.44
N ASP A 37 3.93 -6.40 -9.24
CA ASP A 37 3.73 -6.66 -10.66
C ASP A 37 3.67 -8.18 -10.90
N PRO A 38 2.46 -8.78 -10.86
CA PRO A 38 2.25 -10.21 -11.09
C PRO A 38 2.56 -10.68 -12.52
N THR A 39 2.99 -9.79 -13.42
CA THR A 39 3.50 -10.21 -14.73
C THR A 39 4.89 -10.86 -14.64
N TYR A 40 5.62 -10.62 -13.55
CA TYR A 40 6.88 -11.27 -13.21
C TYR A 40 6.67 -12.37 -12.16
N ASP A 41 7.55 -13.38 -12.15
CA ASP A 41 7.56 -14.39 -11.09
C ASP A 41 7.93 -13.76 -9.73
N GLU A 42 7.40 -14.28 -8.62
CA GLU A 42 7.65 -13.76 -7.26
C GLU A 42 9.14 -13.73 -6.86
N GLU A 43 9.97 -14.58 -7.46
CA GLU A 43 11.42 -14.61 -7.25
C GLU A 43 12.17 -13.54 -8.07
N ASP A 44 11.51 -12.90 -9.04
CA ASP A 44 12.08 -11.84 -9.86
C ASP A 44 12.09 -10.52 -9.09
N ALA A 45 13.21 -9.80 -9.14
CA ALA A 45 13.37 -8.51 -8.48
C ALA A 45 12.38 -7.44 -8.97
N ARG A 46 11.72 -7.65 -10.12
CA ARG A 46 10.71 -6.75 -10.68
C ARG A 46 9.30 -7.00 -10.15
N PHE A 47 9.05 -8.16 -9.53
CA PHE A 47 7.75 -8.46 -8.93
C PHE A 47 7.41 -7.45 -7.83
N GLU A 48 8.37 -7.10 -6.98
CA GLU A 48 8.20 -6.11 -5.92
C GLU A 48 8.55 -4.70 -6.40
N VAL A 49 7.60 -4.02 -7.05
CA VAL A 49 7.78 -2.63 -7.50
C VAL A 49 7.98 -1.69 -6.32
N LEU A 50 7.17 -1.85 -5.27
CA LEU A 50 7.33 -1.13 -4.00
C LEU A 50 6.87 -2.00 -2.85
N TRP A 51 7.71 -2.13 -1.81
CA TRP A 51 7.30 -2.63 -0.51
C TRP A 51 7.93 -1.78 0.59
N ARG A 52 7.11 -1.12 1.42
CA ARG A 52 7.53 -0.42 2.64
C ARG A 52 6.62 -0.73 3.82
N GLY A 53 7.08 -0.44 5.03
CA GLY A 53 6.37 -0.77 6.28
C GLY A 53 6.69 -2.17 6.78
N ASN A 54 7.93 -2.62 6.59
CA ASN A 54 8.41 -3.92 7.05
C ASN A 54 9.28 -3.81 8.32
N ARG A 55 9.44 -2.59 8.85
CA ARG A 55 10.14 -2.32 10.11
C ARG A 55 9.20 -1.68 11.13
N PHE A 56 9.51 -1.93 12.39
CA PHE A 56 8.73 -1.37 13.50
C PHE A 56 8.73 0.17 13.44
N GLY A 57 7.54 0.77 13.41
CA GLY A 57 7.36 2.22 13.39
C GLY A 57 7.90 2.94 12.16
N GLU A 58 8.07 2.24 11.03
CA GLU A 58 8.67 2.80 9.81
C GLU A 58 7.84 3.94 9.21
N ILE A 59 6.53 3.78 9.10
CA ILE A 59 5.58 4.74 8.52
C ILE A 59 4.45 4.95 9.52
N LEU A 60 4.37 6.15 10.09
CA LEU A 60 3.34 6.49 11.09
C LEU A 60 2.31 7.49 10.56
N SER A 61 2.58 8.11 9.42
CA SER A 61 1.72 9.08 8.79
C SER A 61 0.87 8.41 7.70
N THR A 62 -0.46 8.54 7.83
CA THR A 62 -1.40 8.09 6.80
C THR A 62 -1.16 8.79 5.47
N ASP A 63 -0.90 10.10 5.52
CA ASP A 63 -0.68 10.91 4.31
C ASP A 63 0.62 10.53 3.60
N GLU A 64 1.65 10.15 4.36
CA GLU A 64 2.91 9.64 3.83
C GLU A 64 2.70 8.28 3.11
N ALA A 65 1.98 7.36 3.74
CA ALA A 65 1.66 6.06 3.14
C ALA A 65 0.86 6.21 1.84
N ILE A 66 -0.14 7.09 1.82
CA ILE A 66 -0.93 7.37 0.61
C ILE A 66 -0.06 8.00 -0.48
N ALA A 67 0.80 8.96 -0.12
CA ALA A 67 1.69 9.62 -1.09
C ALA A 67 2.64 8.62 -1.76
N MET A 68 3.10 7.59 -1.05
CA MET A 68 3.99 6.57 -1.61
C MET A 68 3.35 5.78 -2.75
N ILE A 69 2.04 5.51 -2.72
CA ILE A 69 1.35 4.70 -3.74
C ILE A 69 0.55 5.53 -4.75
N ALA A 70 0.45 6.84 -4.54
CA ALA A 70 -0.39 7.73 -5.33
C ALA A 70 -0.06 7.74 -6.83
N LEU A 71 1.18 7.37 -7.19
CA LEU A 71 1.63 7.25 -8.59
C LEU A 71 0.95 6.09 -9.32
N TRP A 72 0.67 4.99 -8.63
CA TRP A 72 0.12 3.78 -9.25
C TRP A 72 -1.38 3.60 -8.98
N ALA A 73 -1.88 4.14 -7.88
CA ALA A 73 -3.23 3.86 -7.40
C ALA A 73 -4.19 5.05 -7.55
N ILE A 74 -5.45 4.73 -7.85
CA ILE A 74 -6.59 5.63 -7.64
C ILE A 74 -6.86 5.65 -6.14
N ILE A 75 -6.79 6.84 -5.52
CA ILE A 75 -6.94 7.00 -4.07
C ILE A 75 -8.41 7.34 -3.75
N PRO A 76 -9.17 6.44 -3.10
CA PRO A 76 -10.51 6.75 -2.64
C PRO A 76 -10.51 7.90 -1.63
N ALA A 77 -11.53 8.76 -1.69
CA ALA A 77 -11.61 9.94 -0.82
C ALA A 77 -11.74 9.60 0.68
N ASP A 78 -12.26 8.42 0.99
CA ASP A 78 -12.46 7.88 2.33
C ASP A 78 -11.30 7.03 2.86
N LEU A 79 -10.36 6.64 1.99
CA LEU A 79 -9.22 5.77 2.35
C LEU A 79 -8.44 6.31 3.56
N ARG A 80 -8.18 7.62 3.58
CA ARG A 80 -7.48 8.27 4.69
C ARG A 80 -8.20 8.06 6.03
N ALA A 81 -9.52 8.23 6.04
CA ALA A 81 -10.32 8.05 7.25
C ALA A 81 -10.34 6.58 7.68
N ALA A 82 -10.44 5.65 6.72
CA ALA A 82 -10.38 4.22 6.98
C ALA A 82 -9.04 3.80 7.60
N LEU A 83 -7.91 4.27 7.05
CA LEU A 83 -6.56 3.94 7.56
C LEU A 83 -6.31 4.50 8.98
N ILE A 84 -6.88 5.65 9.31
CA ILE A 84 -6.82 6.20 10.68
C ILE A 84 -7.67 5.34 11.61
N ALA A 85 -8.90 4.98 11.19
CA ALA A 85 -9.77 4.12 11.98
C ALA A 85 -9.15 2.74 12.22
N ASP A 86 -8.47 2.15 11.24
CA ASP A 86 -7.79 0.85 11.39
C ASP A 86 -6.67 0.89 12.43
N ARG A 87 -5.88 1.97 12.44
CA ARG A 87 -4.84 2.21 13.43
C ARG A 87 -5.43 2.35 14.83
N ASP A 88 -6.58 3.01 14.95
CA ASP A 88 -7.19 3.36 16.25
C ASP A 88 -8.10 2.25 16.81
N THR A 89 -8.75 1.46 15.95
CA THR A 89 -9.60 0.31 16.32
C THR A 89 -8.77 -0.89 16.79
N ALA A 90 -7.49 -0.86 16.47
CA ALA A 90 -6.48 -1.78 16.93
C ALA A 90 -6.10 -1.54 18.42
N ALA A 91 -7.06 -1.36 19.32
CA ALA A 91 -6.85 -1.40 20.76
C ALA A 91 -6.83 -2.86 21.22
#